data_AF-A0A3S8ZSD4-F1
#
_entry.id   AF-A0A3S8ZSD4-F1
#
_cell.length_a   1.000
_cell.length_b   1.000
_cell.length_c   1.000
_cell.angle_alpha   90.00
_cell.angle_beta   90.00
_cell.angle_gamma   90.00
#
_symmetry.space_group_name_H-M   'P 1'
#
loop_
_entity.id
_entity.type
_entity.pdbx_description
1 polymer ?
#
loop_
_entity_poly.entity_id
_entity_poly.type
_entity_poly.pdbx_seq_one_letter_code
_entity_poly.pdbx_strand_id
1 'polypeptide(L)'
;MNNIKYCLSLLGLILAGCSSYASERVSLTLHGYNYTNRYIDSYSINGQGGGNLFLSTSTSGGGGSVCCGSWWTNSRLPIKVKVKWTGDSCKYKSITSTGEVFYSIRRFWKEAEALITTPPPADARYLEAHIYEDGHVEAAITNTYSPPRLILPFDENTQSRTGETFVSPMCTAAQLIDPNAYPELTDRQLKENGVTP
;
A
#
# COMPACT_ATOMS: atom_id res chain seq x y z
N MET A 1 20.97 -56.33 59.58
CA MET A 1 21.38 -55.07 60.24
C MET A 1 21.74 -54.06 59.16
N ASN A 2 20.98 -52.96 59.12
CA ASN A 2 21.34 -51.59 58.71
C ASN A 2 21.87 -51.32 57.29
N ASN A 3 21.49 -50.29 56.54
CA ASN A 3 20.48 -49.23 56.67
C ASN A 3 20.37 -48.53 55.30
N ILE A 4 19.15 -48.18 54.91
CA ILE A 4 18.79 -47.30 53.80
C ILE A 4 19.38 -45.90 54.03
N LYS A 5 20.03 -45.31 53.01
CA LYS A 5 20.15 -43.85 52.84
C LYS A 5 20.04 -43.49 51.35
N TYR A 6 18.94 -42.84 51.01
CA TYR A 6 18.66 -42.21 49.73
C TYR A 6 19.65 -41.06 49.47
N CYS A 7 20.23 -41.00 48.28
CA CYS A 7 20.79 -39.77 47.73
C CYS A 7 19.98 -39.39 46.48
N LEU A 8 18.92 -38.61 46.71
CA LEU A 8 18.33 -37.76 45.69
C LEU A 8 19.43 -36.83 45.16
N SER A 9 19.79 -36.98 43.89
CA SER A 9 20.63 -36.03 43.16
C SER A 9 19.81 -35.49 42.00
N LEU A 10 19.43 -34.22 42.15
CA LEU A 10 18.62 -33.38 41.27
C LEU A 10 19.04 -33.49 39.80
N LEU A 11 18.15 -34.05 38.97
CA LEU A 11 18.16 -33.80 37.53
C LEU A 11 17.63 -32.38 37.33
N GLY A 12 18.54 -31.39 37.33
CA GLY A 12 18.22 -30.00 37.03
C GLY A 12 17.74 -29.89 35.58
N LEU A 13 16.43 -29.99 35.36
CA LEU A 13 15.78 -29.58 34.12
C LEU A 13 15.98 -28.06 34.00
N ILE A 14 17.03 -27.63 33.29
CA ILE A 14 17.10 -26.27 32.78
C ILE A 14 16.09 -26.22 31.63
N LEU A 15 14.82 -26.01 31.98
CA LEU A 15 13.89 -25.36 31.07
C LEU A 15 14.44 -23.96 30.86
N ALA A 16 15.31 -23.80 29.86
CA ALA A 16 15.48 -22.52 29.21
C ALA A 16 14.09 -22.14 28.72
N GLY A 17 13.39 -21.34 29.52
CA GLY A 17 12.19 -20.67 29.05
C GLY A 17 12.62 -19.92 27.82
N CYS A 18 12.19 -20.37 26.64
CA CYS A 18 12.11 -19.50 25.49
C CYS A 18 11.18 -18.39 25.94
N SER A 19 11.75 -17.30 26.45
CA SER A 19 11.08 -16.02 26.49
C SER A 19 10.73 -15.75 25.03
N SER A 20 9.53 -16.13 24.63
CA SER A 20 8.86 -15.56 23.49
C SER A 20 8.81 -14.07 23.81
N TYR A 21 9.82 -13.33 23.35
CA TYR A 21 9.75 -11.89 23.25
C TYR A 21 8.45 -11.63 22.49
N ALA A 22 7.41 -11.26 23.22
CA ALA A 22 6.12 -10.93 22.63
C ALA A 22 6.44 -9.86 21.59
N SER A 23 6.09 -10.13 20.32
CA SER A 23 6.32 -9.13 19.29
C SER A 23 5.56 -7.88 19.70
N GLU A 24 6.27 -6.76 19.84
CA GLU A 24 5.61 -5.50 20.04
C GLU A 24 4.96 -5.08 18.72
N ARG A 25 3.68 -4.71 18.77
CA ARG A 25 3.00 -4.07 17.64
C ARG A 25 3.30 -2.59 17.72
N VAL A 26 3.93 -2.05 16.69
CA VAL A 26 4.09 -0.61 16.54
C VAL A 26 3.18 -0.08 15.45
N SER A 27 2.85 1.20 15.58
CA SER A 27 1.99 1.94 14.67
C SER A 27 2.88 2.85 13.82
N LEU A 28 3.02 2.53 12.54
CA LEU A 28 3.81 3.29 11.57
C LEU A 28 2.90 4.16 10.70
N THR A 29 3.43 5.28 10.25
CA THR A 29 2.79 6.13 9.25
C THR A 29 3.01 5.53 7.88
N LEU A 30 1.93 5.28 7.13
CA LEU A 30 2.00 4.85 5.74
C LEU A 30 2.35 6.08 4.89
N HIS A 31 3.47 6.01 4.18
CA HIS A 31 3.95 7.08 3.31
C HIS A 31 4.25 6.52 1.91
N GLY A 32 3.85 7.25 0.87
CA GLY A 32 3.96 6.76 -0.50
C GLY A 32 4.70 7.73 -1.39
N TYR A 33 5.47 7.17 -2.33
CA TYR A 33 6.13 7.87 -3.41
C TYR A 33 5.59 7.36 -4.73
N ASN A 34 5.18 8.28 -5.59
CA ASN A 34 4.63 8.02 -6.90
C ASN A 34 5.60 8.50 -7.98
N TYR A 35 6.37 7.56 -8.51
CA TYR A 35 7.28 7.77 -9.64
C TYR A 35 6.65 7.39 -10.99
N THR A 36 5.33 7.25 -11.02
CA THR A 36 4.58 7.07 -12.26
C THR A 36 4.32 8.41 -12.92
N ASN A 37 3.64 8.38 -14.07
CA ASN A 37 3.12 9.55 -14.77
C ASN A 37 1.65 9.84 -14.42
N ARG A 38 1.04 9.11 -13.47
CA ARG A 38 -0.40 9.17 -13.19
C ARG A 38 -0.67 9.37 -11.70
N TYR A 39 -1.72 10.10 -11.38
CA TYR A 39 -2.24 10.17 -10.01
C TYR A 39 -2.70 8.77 -9.56
N ILE A 40 -2.32 8.40 -8.33
CA ILE A 40 -2.76 7.19 -7.66
C ILE A 40 -3.82 7.59 -6.63
N ASP A 41 -5.07 7.26 -6.92
CA ASP A 41 -6.21 7.58 -6.07
C ASP A 41 -6.16 6.86 -4.71
N SER A 42 -5.66 5.63 -4.69
CA SER A 42 -5.52 4.87 -3.46
C SER A 42 -4.40 3.85 -3.56
N TYR A 43 -3.71 3.62 -2.44
CA TYR A 43 -2.80 2.51 -2.27
C TYR A 43 -2.96 1.86 -0.89
N SER A 44 -2.37 0.69 -0.72
CA SER A 44 -2.30 -0.02 0.56
C SER A 44 -1.03 -0.86 0.66
N ILE A 45 -0.56 -1.08 1.88
CA ILE A 45 0.55 -1.98 2.19
C ILE A 45 0.02 -3.08 3.11
N ASN A 46 0.07 -4.34 2.66
CA ASN A 46 -0.55 -5.48 3.34
C ASN A 46 -2.04 -5.25 3.67
N GLY A 47 -2.76 -4.58 2.76
CA GLY A 47 -4.18 -4.24 2.93
C GLY A 47 -4.45 -3.04 3.85
N GLN A 48 -3.41 -2.43 4.43
CA GLN A 48 -3.53 -1.23 5.27
C GLN A 48 -3.57 0.00 4.36
N GLY A 49 -4.71 0.68 4.32
CA GLY A 49 -4.98 1.77 3.39
C GLY A 49 -4.11 3.00 3.64
N GLY A 50 -3.45 3.48 2.60
CA GLY A 50 -2.73 4.74 2.56
C GLY A 50 -3.59 5.89 2.00
N GLY A 51 -2.96 7.05 1.84
CA GLY A 51 -3.56 8.22 1.22
C GLY A 51 -3.62 8.13 -0.31
N ASN A 52 -4.07 9.21 -0.93
CA ASN A 52 -3.89 9.47 -2.35
C ASN A 52 -2.45 9.95 -2.60
N LEU A 53 -1.88 9.61 -3.76
CA LEU A 53 -0.54 9.99 -4.17
C LEU A 53 -0.57 10.79 -5.49
N PHE A 54 -0.32 12.10 -5.39
CA PHE A 54 0.14 12.88 -6.53
C PHE A 54 1.57 12.49 -6.87
N LEU A 55 2.08 13.02 -7.98
CA LEU A 55 3.42 12.72 -8.46
C LEU A 55 4.47 13.20 -7.46
N SER A 56 5.49 12.38 -7.20
CA SER A 56 6.61 12.80 -6.35
C SER A 56 7.39 13.95 -6.98
N THR A 57 7.68 15.00 -6.21
CA THR A 57 8.59 16.06 -6.62
C THR A 57 10.04 15.70 -6.28
N SER A 58 10.99 16.60 -6.50
CA SER A 58 12.38 16.39 -6.07
C SER A 58 12.56 16.35 -4.54
N THR A 59 11.55 16.76 -3.77
CA THR A 59 11.63 16.89 -2.30
C THR A 59 10.49 16.21 -1.56
N SER A 60 9.49 15.64 -2.26
CA SER A 60 8.29 15.07 -1.64
C SER A 60 7.83 13.81 -2.35
N GLY A 61 7.26 12.87 -1.59
CA GLY A 61 6.58 11.68 -2.12
C GLY A 61 5.32 11.99 -2.94
N GLY A 62 4.80 13.22 -2.84
CA GLY A 62 3.65 13.66 -3.63
C GLY A 62 2.30 13.27 -3.05
N GLY A 63 2.24 12.58 -1.91
CA GLY A 63 0.98 12.13 -1.31
C GLY A 63 0.83 12.44 0.17
N GLY A 64 -0.39 12.24 0.67
CA GLY A 64 -0.70 12.35 2.08
C GLY A 64 -0.21 11.15 2.89
N SER A 65 0.38 11.42 4.05
CA SER A 65 0.71 10.41 5.06
C SER A 65 -0.55 10.00 5.83
N VAL A 66 -0.81 8.69 5.94
CA VAL A 66 -1.94 8.16 6.72
C VAL A 66 -1.41 7.38 7.91
N CYS A 67 -1.95 7.67 9.09
CA CYS A 67 -1.53 6.95 10.30
C CYS A 67 -1.93 5.49 10.28
N CYS A 68 -1.09 4.74 10.99
CA CYS A 68 -1.43 3.58 11.80
C CYS A 68 -1.34 2.23 11.08
N GLY A 69 -0.45 2.15 10.10
CA GLY A 69 0.07 0.91 9.55
C GLY A 69 0.74 0.09 10.65
N SER A 70 0.12 -1.02 11.00
CA SER A 70 0.57 -1.94 12.00
C SER A 70 1.79 -2.72 11.54
N TRP A 71 2.76 -2.81 12.44
CA TRP A 71 4.02 -3.50 12.22
C TRP A 71 4.45 -4.30 13.45
N TRP A 72 5.16 -5.41 13.22
CA TRP A 72 5.68 -6.28 14.27
C TRP A 72 7.19 -6.15 14.35
N THR A 73 7.71 -5.65 15.48
CA THR A 73 9.14 -5.30 15.63
C THR A 73 10.10 -6.49 15.53
N ASN A 74 9.64 -7.71 15.75
CA ASN A 74 10.46 -8.92 15.65
C ASN A 74 10.34 -9.66 14.30
N SER A 75 9.77 -9.00 13.28
CA SER A 75 9.64 -9.58 11.94
C SER A 75 11.00 -10.00 11.39
N ARG A 76 11.10 -11.24 10.90
CA ARG A 76 12.34 -11.79 10.33
C ARG A 76 12.55 -11.23 8.93
N LEU A 77 13.80 -10.85 8.64
CA LEU A 77 14.20 -10.42 7.31
C LEU A 77 14.35 -11.62 6.34
N PRO A 78 14.13 -11.41 5.03
CA PRO A 78 13.52 -10.21 4.45
C PRO A 78 12.03 -10.13 4.79
N ILE A 79 11.53 -8.94 5.14
CA ILE A 79 10.09 -8.79 5.34
C ILE A 79 9.43 -8.57 3.99
N LYS A 80 8.54 -9.49 3.62
CA LYS A 80 7.71 -9.36 2.43
C LYS A 80 6.50 -8.48 2.72
N VAL A 81 6.28 -7.48 1.88
CA VAL A 81 5.06 -6.66 1.89
C VAL A 81 4.41 -6.69 0.52
N LYS A 82 3.08 -6.71 0.50
CA LYS A 82 2.28 -6.54 -0.71
C LYS A 82 1.80 -5.11 -0.82
N VAL A 83 2.20 -4.42 -1.87
CA VAL A 83 1.71 -3.09 -2.20
C VAL A 83 0.63 -3.24 -3.26
N LYS A 84 -0.54 -2.66 -3.02
CA LYS A 84 -1.66 -2.61 -3.97
C LYS A 84 -2.05 -1.16 -4.20
N TRP A 85 -2.21 -0.73 -5.45
CA TRP A 85 -2.52 0.65 -5.80
C TRP A 85 -3.44 0.75 -7.02
N THR A 86 -4.11 1.89 -7.17
CA THR A 86 -4.85 2.22 -8.39
C THR A 86 -3.87 2.58 -9.49
N GLY A 87 -3.59 1.64 -10.40
CA GLY A 87 -2.65 1.83 -11.50
C GLY A 87 -3.27 2.55 -12.70
N ASP A 88 -4.60 2.52 -12.81
CA ASP A 88 -5.34 3.31 -13.79
C ASP A 88 -6.74 3.68 -13.25
N SER A 89 -7.38 4.67 -13.86
CA SER A 89 -8.74 5.05 -13.52
C SER A 89 -9.49 5.67 -14.69
N CYS A 90 -10.81 5.49 -14.71
CA CYS A 90 -11.70 6.14 -15.66
C CYS A 90 -13.01 6.56 -14.99
N LYS A 91 -13.74 7.48 -15.60
CA LYS A 91 -15.03 7.96 -15.13
C LYS A 91 -16.17 7.17 -15.77
N TYR A 92 -17.18 6.85 -14.98
CA TYR A 92 -18.45 6.34 -15.50
C TYR A 92 -19.59 7.20 -14.99
N LYS A 93 -20.62 7.32 -15.83
CA LYS A 93 -21.84 8.04 -15.52
C LYS A 93 -22.65 7.27 -14.49
N SER A 94 -23.24 7.96 -13.53
CA SER A 94 -24.27 7.44 -12.66
C SER A 94 -25.44 8.42 -12.63
N ILE A 95 -26.66 7.89 -12.70
CA ILE A 95 -27.88 8.70 -12.72
C ILE A 95 -28.67 8.44 -11.45
N THR A 96 -28.96 9.49 -10.69
CA THR A 96 -29.81 9.39 -9.49
C THR A 96 -31.26 9.04 -9.85
N SER A 97 -32.08 8.70 -8.86
CA SER A 97 -33.53 8.51 -9.08
C SER A 97 -34.24 9.78 -9.57
N THR A 98 -33.68 10.97 -9.34
CA THR A 98 -34.22 12.26 -9.79
C THR A 98 -33.70 12.68 -11.17
N GLY A 99 -32.85 11.87 -11.81
CA GLY A 99 -32.28 12.15 -13.13
C GLY A 99 -30.99 13.00 -13.11
N GLU A 100 -30.44 13.29 -11.94
CA GLU A 100 -29.18 14.01 -11.82
C GLU A 100 -28.00 13.12 -12.26
N VAL A 101 -27.06 13.72 -12.99
CA VAL A 101 -25.88 13.03 -13.53
C VAL A 101 -24.66 13.36 -12.68
N PHE A 102 -24.00 12.32 -12.18
CA PHE A 102 -22.68 12.43 -11.56
C PHE A 102 -21.69 11.46 -12.20
N TYR A 103 -20.40 11.77 -12.07
CA TYR A 103 -19.32 10.93 -12.56
C TYR A 103 -18.59 10.30 -11.38
N SER A 104 -18.55 8.98 -11.39
CA SER A 104 -17.85 8.18 -10.39
C SER A 104 -16.56 7.62 -10.99
N ILE A 105 -15.56 7.39 -10.14
CA ILE A 105 -14.28 6.83 -10.56
C ILE A 105 -14.35 5.30 -10.50
N ARG A 106 -14.02 4.67 -11.62
CA ARG A 106 -13.67 3.27 -11.71
C ARG A 106 -12.15 3.13 -11.64
N ARG A 107 -11.68 2.20 -10.81
CA ARG A 107 -10.28 1.99 -10.46
C ARG A 107 -9.82 0.64 -10.97
N PHE A 108 -8.66 0.62 -11.62
CA PHE A 108 -7.98 -0.60 -12.05
C PHE A 108 -6.78 -0.80 -11.14
N TRP A 109 -6.82 -1.89 -10.38
CA TRP A 109 -5.83 -2.16 -9.36
C TRP A 109 -4.64 -2.90 -9.94
N LYS A 110 -3.45 -2.49 -9.49
CA LYS A 110 -2.20 -3.25 -9.65
C LYS A 110 -1.72 -3.67 -8.26
N GLU A 111 -0.99 -4.77 -8.21
CA GLU A 111 -0.30 -5.19 -7.00
C GLU A 111 1.06 -5.78 -7.34
N ALA A 112 2.01 -5.59 -6.42
CA ALA A 112 3.35 -6.13 -6.51
C ALA A 112 3.91 -6.33 -5.10
N GLU A 113 4.88 -7.23 -4.98
CA GLU A 113 5.56 -7.50 -3.71
C GLU A 113 6.88 -6.71 -3.63
N ALA A 114 7.17 -6.17 -2.45
CA ALA A 114 8.48 -5.63 -2.10
C ALA A 114 9.10 -6.43 -0.96
N LEU A 115 10.43 -6.50 -0.96
CA LEU A 115 11.21 -7.07 0.13
C LEU A 115 11.93 -5.96 0.90
N ILE A 116 11.65 -5.86 2.19
CA ILE A 116 12.43 -5.05 3.12
C ILE A 116 13.57 -5.92 3.63
N THR A 117 14.79 -5.63 3.17
CA THR A 117 15.99 -6.42 3.45
C THR A 117 16.87 -5.83 4.55
N THR A 118 16.65 -4.57 4.89
CA THR A 118 17.37 -3.87 5.96
C THR A 118 16.60 -3.94 7.28
N PRO A 119 17.29 -4.19 8.42
CA PRO A 119 16.65 -4.09 9.73
C PRO A 119 16.02 -2.70 9.93
N PRO A 120 14.73 -2.62 10.34
CA PRO A 120 14.12 -1.36 10.72
C PRO A 120 14.90 -0.67 11.85
N PRO A 121 14.99 0.67 11.85
CA PRO A 121 15.56 1.40 12.98
C PRO A 121 14.71 1.19 14.25
N ALA A 122 15.34 1.28 15.42
CA ALA A 122 14.66 1.05 16.70
C ALA A 122 13.53 2.07 16.96
N ASP A 123 13.65 3.28 16.42
CA ASP A 123 12.69 4.37 16.50
C ASP A 123 11.85 4.52 15.21
N ALA A 124 11.55 3.40 14.53
CA ALA A 124 10.76 3.38 13.30
C ALA A 124 9.44 4.16 13.43
N ARG A 125 9.13 4.98 12.42
CA ARG A 125 7.95 5.84 12.35
C ARG A 125 7.17 5.70 11.05
N TYR A 126 7.79 5.26 9.97
CA TYR A 126 7.18 5.22 8.64
C TYR A 126 7.31 3.83 8.03
N LEU A 127 6.25 3.41 7.33
CA LEU A 127 6.26 2.30 6.39
C LEU A 127 6.03 2.90 5.00
N GLU A 128 7.09 2.90 4.21
CA GLU A 128 7.15 3.57 2.92
C GLU A 128 6.82 2.58 1.78
N ALA A 129 6.07 3.05 0.78
CA ALA A 129 5.92 2.40 -0.52
C ALA A 129 6.40 3.33 -1.63
N HIS A 130 7.29 2.83 -2.48
CA HIS A 130 7.77 3.51 -3.67
C HIS A 130 7.21 2.78 -4.88
N ILE A 131 6.40 3.48 -5.69
CA ILE A 131 5.67 2.90 -6.83
C ILE A 131 6.21 3.51 -8.11
N TYR A 132 6.54 2.67 -9.08
CA TYR A 132 7.22 3.06 -10.31
C TYR A 132 6.39 2.74 -11.55
N GLU A 133 6.72 3.40 -12.67
CA GLU A 133 5.91 3.38 -13.90
C GLU A 133 5.76 1.98 -14.51
N ASP A 134 6.81 1.16 -14.48
CA ASP A 134 6.82 -0.23 -14.96
C ASP A 134 6.05 -1.20 -14.04
N GLY A 135 5.52 -0.71 -12.92
CA GLY A 135 4.79 -1.49 -11.92
C GLY A 135 5.65 -2.12 -10.85
N HIS A 136 6.96 -1.87 -10.81
CA HIS A 136 7.77 -2.31 -9.67
C HIS A 136 7.46 -1.48 -8.42
N VAL A 137 7.68 -2.10 -7.27
CA VAL A 137 7.52 -1.46 -5.97
C VAL A 137 8.70 -1.74 -5.07
N GLU A 138 9.08 -0.74 -4.28
CA GLU A 138 10.03 -0.91 -3.20
C GLU A 138 9.39 -0.47 -1.89
N ALA A 139 9.86 -1.03 -0.77
CA ALA A 139 9.37 -0.67 0.54
C ALA A 139 10.52 -0.44 1.52
N ALA A 140 10.29 0.40 2.51
CA ALA A 140 11.24 0.65 3.59
C ALA A 140 10.51 0.93 4.90
N ILE A 141 11.20 0.70 6.01
CA ILE A 141 10.79 1.20 7.32
C ILE A 141 11.86 2.16 7.82
N THR A 142 11.45 3.38 8.11
CA THR A 142 12.35 4.50 8.40
C THR A 142 11.87 5.26 9.63
N ASN A 143 12.75 6.03 10.25
CA ASN A 143 12.41 6.92 11.37
C ASN A 143 12.07 8.36 10.93
N THR A 144 12.40 8.72 9.68
CA THR A 144 12.07 9.97 8.99
C THR A 144 11.71 9.67 7.55
N TYR A 145 10.99 10.56 6.88
CA TYR A 145 10.73 10.43 5.44
C TYR A 145 12.03 10.30 4.65
N SER A 146 12.12 9.28 3.81
CA SER A 146 13.20 9.16 2.82
C SER A 146 13.17 10.33 1.82
N PRO A 147 14.31 10.76 1.28
CA PRO A 147 14.30 11.55 0.07
C PRO A 147 13.71 10.71 -1.10
N PRO A 148 13.11 11.34 -2.12
CA PRO A 148 12.69 10.63 -3.32
C PRO A 148 13.87 9.87 -3.95
N ARG A 149 13.67 8.58 -4.26
CA ARG A 149 14.68 7.70 -4.87
C ARG A 149 14.92 7.99 -6.34
N LEU A 150 13.90 8.52 -7.01
CA LEU A 150 13.95 8.93 -8.40
C LEU A 150 13.50 10.38 -8.52
N ILE A 151 14.35 11.22 -9.13
CA ILE A 151 14.06 12.62 -9.41
C ILE A 151 13.67 12.72 -10.88
N LEU A 152 12.37 12.90 -11.12
CA LEU A 152 11.80 13.05 -12.45
C LEU A 152 11.42 14.51 -12.70
N PRO A 153 11.51 15.03 -13.94
CA PRO A 153 11.02 16.35 -14.29
C PRO A 153 9.57 16.54 -13.83
N PHE A 154 9.27 17.66 -13.18
CA PHE A 154 7.94 17.98 -12.69
C PHE A 154 7.64 19.44 -13.03
N ASP A 155 6.51 19.67 -13.69
CA ASP A 155 6.02 21.03 -13.96
C ASP A 155 4.98 21.39 -12.90
N GLU A 156 5.38 22.30 -12.01
CA GLU A 156 4.54 22.82 -10.92
C GLU A 156 3.26 23.50 -11.42
N ASN A 157 3.28 24.08 -12.62
CA ASN A 157 2.11 24.79 -13.17
C ASN A 157 1.02 23.82 -13.63
N THR A 158 1.42 22.66 -14.14
CA THR A 158 0.52 21.63 -14.67
C THR A 158 0.35 20.46 -13.71
N GLN A 159 1.12 20.41 -12.62
CA GLN A 159 1.22 19.30 -11.67
C GLN A 159 1.46 17.96 -12.36
N SER A 160 2.31 17.97 -13.40
CA SER A 160 2.49 16.83 -14.30
C SER A 160 3.96 16.56 -14.63
N ARG A 161 4.26 15.35 -15.11
CA ARG A 161 5.54 15.08 -15.79
C ARG A 161 5.48 15.67 -17.19
N THR A 162 6.61 16.16 -17.69
CA THR A 162 6.72 16.71 -19.04
C THR A 162 6.19 15.71 -20.08
N GLY A 163 5.15 16.10 -20.83
CA GLY A 163 4.57 15.30 -21.93
C GLY A 163 3.28 14.54 -21.60
N GLU A 164 2.80 14.55 -20.36
CA GLU A 164 1.61 13.79 -19.94
C GLU A 164 0.63 14.71 -19.19
N THR A 165 -0.61 14.86 -19.67
CA THR A 165 -1.66 15.56 -18.91
C THR A 165 -2.40 14.56 -18.02
N PHE A 166 -2.67 14.95 -16.77
CA PHE A 166 -3.59 14.17 -15.94
C PHE A 166 -5.01 14.26 -16.51
N VAL A 167 -5.36 13.28 -17.34
CA VAL A 167 -6.71 13.11 -17.87
C VAL A 167 -7.34 11.93 -17.15
N SER A 168 -8.51 12.16 -16.56
CA SER A 168 -9.38 11.08 -16.08
C SER A 168 -10.46 10.86 -17.16
N PRO A 169 -10.21 9.96 -18.14
CA PRO A 169 -11.09 9.77 -19.28
C PRO A 169 -12.37 9.06 -18.89
N MET A 170 -13.39 9.09 -19.75
CA MET A 170 -14.54 8.19 -19.60
C MET A 170 -14.12 6.74 -19.83
N CYS A 171 -14.73 5.80 -19.12
CA CYS A 171 -14.47 4.38 -19.28
C CYS A 171 -14.91 3.89 -20.67
N THR A 172 -14.07 3.05 -21.29
CA THR A 172 -14.47 2.26 -22.45
C THR A 172 -15.47 1.15 -22.05
N ALA A 173 -16.19 0.57 -23.02
CA ALA A 173 -17.08 -0.56 -22.75
C ALA A 173 -16.35 -1.75 -22.09
N ALA A 174 -15.13 -2.07 -22.55
CA ALA A 174 -14.30 -3.12 -21.96
C ALA A 174 -13.92 -2.79 -20.52
N GLN A 175 -13.50 -1.54 -20.28
CA GLN A 175 -13.24 -1.05 -18.93
C GLN A 175 -14.49 -1.09 -18.07
N LEU A 176 -15.70 -0.88 -18.62
CA LEU A 176 -16.97 -0.92 -17.89
C LEU A 176 -17.38 -2.33 -17.45
N ILE A 177 -16.89 -3.38 -18.08
CA ILE A 177 -17.24 -4.78 -17.74
C ILE A 177 -16.09 -5.54 -17.08
N ASP A 178 -14.93 -4.91 -16.88
CA ASP A 178 -13.79 -5.55 -16.23
C ASP A 178 -14.13 -5.97 -14.80
N PRO A 179 -14.16 -7.29 -14.48
CA PRO A 179 -14.51 -7.79 -13.16
C PRO A 179 -13.43 -7.52 -12.10
N ASN A 180 -12.22 -7.14 -12.50
CA ASN A 180 -11.13 -6.82 -11.58
C ASN A 180 -11.09 -5.33 -11.19
N ALA A 181 -11.94 -4.53 -11.80
CA ALA A 181 -12.06 -3.11 -11.52
C ALA A 181 -13.05 -2.85 -10.38
N TYR A 182 -12.85 -1.74 -9.66
CA TYR A 182 -13.70 -1.34 -8.54
C TYR A 182 -14.25 0.08 -8.71
N PRO A 183 -15.51 0.35 -8.35
CA PRO A 183 -16.52 -0.62 -7.92
C PRO A 183 -16.99 -1.50 -9.09
N GLU A 184 -17.49 -2.68 -8.75
CA GLU A 184 -18.28 -3.47 -9.69
C GLU A 184 -19.55 -2.69 -10.04
N LEU A 185 -19.91 -2.66 -11.33
CA LEU A 185 -21.06 -1.90 -11.79
C LEU A 185 -22.29 -2.80 -11.89
N THR A 186 -23.42 -2.26 -11.43
CA THR A 186 -24.72 -2.90 -11.62
C THR A 186 -25.15 -2.87 -13.09
N ASP A 187 -26.03 -3.79 -13.49
CA ASP A 187 -26.66 -3.78 -14.83
C ASP A 187 -27.27 -2.44 -15.20
N ARG A 188 -27.85 -1.74 -14.22
CA ARG A 188 -28.39 -0.40 -14.41
C ARG A 188 -27.29 0.58 -14.79
N GLN A 189 -26.19 0.61 -14.05
CA GLN A 189 -25.05 1.49 -14.33
C GLN A 189 -24.39 1.15 -15.68
N LEU A 190 -24.30 -0.13 -16.04
CA LEU A 190 -23.83 -0.55 -17.36
C LEU A 190 -24.73 0.03 -18.47
N LYS A 191 -26.05 -0.11 -18.34
CA LYS A 191 -27.02 0.46 -19.30
C LYS A 191 -26.96 1.99 -19.37
N GLU A 192 -26.80 2.67 -18.24
CA GLU A 192 -26.63 4.13 -18.18
C GLU A 192 -25.36 4.62 -18.94
N ASN A 193 -24.37 3.74 -19.09
CA ASN A 193 -23.14 3.98 -19.85
C ASN A 193 -23.16 3.31 -21.24
N GLY A 194 -24.34 2.91 -21.75
CA GLY A 194 -24.49 2.36 -23.10
C GLY A 194 -23.98 0.93 -23.28
N VAL A 195 -23.74 0.20 -22.18
CA VAL A 195 -23.37 -1.22 -22.21
C VAL A 195 -24.62 -2.06 -21.99
N THR A 196 -24.86 -3.02 -22.86
CA THR A 196 -25.88 -4.06 -22.63
C THR A 196 -25.18 -5.24 -21.96
N PRO A 197 -25.51 -5.58 -20.69
CA PRO A 197 -24.95 -6.73 -20.00
C PRO A 197 -25.28 -8.06 -20.70
#